data_AF-A0A9E2D8D4-F1
#
_entry.id   AF-A0A9E2D8D4-F1
#
_cell.length_a   1.000
_cell.length_b   1.000
_cell.length_c   1.000
_cell.angle_alpha   90.00
_cell.angle_beta   90.00
_cell.angle_gamma   90.00
#
_symmetry.space_group_name_H-M   'P 1'
#
loop_
_entity.id
_entity.type
_entity.pdbx_description
1 polymer ?
#
loop_
_entity_poly.entity_id
_entity_poly.type
_entity_poly.pdbx_seq_one_letter_code
_entity_poly.pdbx_strand_id
1 'polypeptide(L)'
;MEVNNLIYTVRGIHVMLDSDLAELFQVETKVFNQAVKRNINRFPDNFRFQLTKDEYDYLRSHLVTSSSVDLRSQIVTLKNGVVDGDNPENITEDIRTQNVTLEDNRGKHRKYLPYAFTEHGVAMLTGIIRSDIAIEMSIKIMTAFVEMRKFISLNALLINRIDSIETRHLIFQNESNEKFNQLFNALQKEGKTNKENIFFDGQIYDAYSFIINLIEKAKTDIVLIDNYLDKSVLDMLSKKQINVKVRLITNSKTKLLKTDIQKFNQQYPRLSLDYSDKIHDRFLLIDQSELYHIGASLKDLGKKMFAFSLMEDKELITNLLKRL
;
A
#
# COMPACT_ATOMS: atom_id res chain seq x y z
N MET A 1 11.70 -21.41 25.05
CA MET A 1 11.71 -21.09 23.62
C MET A 1 12.25 -22.32 22.89
N GLU A 2 11.53 -22.85 21.90
CA GLU A 2 12.00 -24.02 21.16
C GLU A 2 13.06 -23.61 20.13
N VAL A 3 14.20 -24.32 20.12
CA VAL A 3 15.35 -24.00 19.27
C VAL A 3 15.00 -24.07 17.77
N ASN A 4 14.07 -24.95 17.40
CA ASN A 4 13.62 -25.13 16.01
C ASN A 4 13.01 -23.85 15.41
N ASN A 5 12.39 -23.00 16.24
CA ASN A 5 11.73 -21.78 15.78
C ASN A 5 12.70 -20.60 15.58
N LEU A 6 13.99 -20.81 15.85
CA LEU A 6 15.05 -19.80 15.75
C LEU A 6 16.05 -20.11 14.62
N ILE A 7 15.74 -21.09 13.78
CA ILE A 7 16.51 -21.43 12.59
C ILE A 7 15.81 -20.86 11.37
N TYR A 8 16.51 -19.98 10.65
CA TYR A 8 16.01 -19.28 9.48
C TYR A 8 16.72 -19.77 8.23
N THR A 9 16.09 -19.60 7.06
CA THR A 9 16.73 -19.85 5.77
C THR A 9 17.14 -18.52 5.14
N VAL A 10 18.45 -18.30 4.98
CA VAL A 10 19.01 -17.10 4.33
C VAL A 10 20.03 -17.54 3.29
N ARG A 11 19.93 -17.01 2.06
CA ARG A 11 20.78 -17.42 0.92
C ARG A 11 20.77 -18.94 0.67
N GLY A 12 19.65 -19.61 0.94
CA GLY A 12 19.51 -21.06 0.81
C GLY A 12 20.23 -21.88 1.89
N ILE A 13 20.70 -21.24 2.97
CA ILE A 13 21.43 -21.88 4.06
C ILE A 13 20.66 -21.65 5.38
N HIS A 14 20.59 -22.68 6.22
CA HIS A 14 20.01 -22.57 7.56
C HIS A 14 20.96 -21.84 8.52
N VAL A 15 20.45 -20.81 9.19
CA VAL A 15 21.21 -19.92 10.06
C VAL A 15 20.44 -19.54 11.33
N MET A 16 21.16 -19.20 12.39
CA MET A 16 20.61 -18.55 13.59
C MET A 16 21.17 -17.13 13.73
N LEU A 17 20.37 -16.21 14.28
CA LEU A 17 20.78 -14.84 14.49
C LEU A 17 21.59 -14.68 15.78
N ASP A 18 22.49 -13.70 15.81
CA ASP A 18 23.30 -13.36 16.98
C ASP A 18 22.48 -13.02 18.23
N SER A 19 21.33 -12.36 18.08
CA SER A 19 20.42 -12.09 19.19
C SER A 19 19.86 -13.36 19.81
N ASP A 20 19.47 -14.30 18.96
CA ASP A 20 18.75 -15.51 19.35
C ASP A 20 19.75 -16.48 20.01
N LEU A 21 20.95 -16.61 19.44
CA LEU A 21 22.05 -17.36 20.05
C LEU A 21 22.49 -16.77 21.40
N ALA A 22 22.56 -15.45 21.50
CA ALA A 22 22.91 -14.78 22.76
C ALA A 22 21.84 -15.03 23.84
N GLU A 23 20.55 -14.96 23.47
CA GLU A 23 19.44 -15.28 24.37
C GLU A 23 19.48 -16.74 24.84
N LEU A 24 19.68 -17.69 23.92
CA LEU A 24 19.80 -19.11 24.26
C LEU A 24 20.99 -19.38 25.19
N PHE A 25 22.13 -18.71 24.96
CA PHE A 25 23.30 -18.83 25.82
C PHE A 25 23.24 -17.99 27.11
N GLN A 26 22.12 -17.28 27.33
CA GLN A 26 21.88 -16.40 28.47
C GLN A 26 22.98 -15.33 28.65
N VAL A 27 23.41 -14.75 27.54
CA VAL A 27 24.39 -13.65 27.49
C VAL A 27 23.83 -12.47 26.72
N GLU A 28 24.30 -11.26 27.02
CA GLU A 28 23.94 -10.10 26.20
C GLU A 28 24.50 -10.24 24.78
N THR A 29 23.71 -9.86 23.77
CA THR A 29 24.15 -9.89 22.35
C THR A 29 25.44 -9.13 22.11
N LYS A 30 25.69 -8.05 22.86
CA LYS A 30 26.95 -7.29 22.78
C LYS A 30 28.15 -8.12 23.28
N VAL A 31 28.00 -8.81 24.40
CA VAL A 31 29.04 -9.68 25.00
C VAL A 31 29.30 -10.88 24.10
N PHE A 32 28.23 -11.49 23.57
CA PHE A 32 28.30 -12.55 22.58
C PHE A 32 29.11 -12.14 21.34
N ASN A 33 28.75 -11.02 20.72
CA ASN A 33 29.45 -10.51 19.53
C ASN A 33 30.90 -10.13 19.84
N GLN A 34 31.19 -9.66 21.06
CA GLN A 34 32.58 -9.40 21.48
C GLN A 34 33.39 -10.70 21.60
N ALA A 35 32.83 -11.77 22.15
CA ALA A 35 33.48 -13.07 22.25
C ALA A 35 33.80 -13.67 20.88
N VAL A 36 32.87 -13.53 19.93
CA VAL A 36 33.06 -13.91 18.52
C VAL A 36 34.18 -13.09 17.88
N LYS A 37 34.15 -11.76 18.04
CA LYS A 37 35.16 -10.86 17.46
C LYS A 37 36.58 -11.15 17.96
N ARG A 38 36.74 -11.55 19.23
CA ARG A 38 38.04 -11.97 19.80
C ARG A 38 38.58 -13.26 19.17
N ASN A 39 37.71 -14.08 18.58
CA ASN A 39 38.04 -15.37 17.99
C ASN A 39 37.72 -15.40 16.49
N ILE A 40 37.80 -14.26 15.80
CA ILE A 40 37.33 -14.11 14.42
C ILE A 40 38.01 -15.09 13.44
N ASN A 41 39.24 -15.50 13.72
CA ASN A 41 39.98 -16.50 12.94
C ASN A 41 39.29 -17.88 12.88
N ARG A 42 38.34 -18.16 13.77
CA ARG A 42 37.52 -19.40 13.79
C ARG A 42 36.23 -19.27 12.96
N PHE A 43 35.93 -18.09 12.43
CA PHE A 43 34.70 -17.81 11.68
C PHE A 43 35.02 -17.30 10.27
N PRO A 44 35.28 -18.21 9.32
CA PRO A 44 35.30 -17.84 7.91
C PRO A 44 33.92 -17.32 7.46
N ASP A 45 33.86 -16.62 6.32
CA ASP A 45 32.65 -15.93 5.86
C ASP A 45 31.44 -16.86 5.64
N ASN A 46 31.68 -18.14 5.35
CA ASN A 46 30.63 -19.15 5.21
C ASN A 46 30.07 -19.67 6.55
N PHE A 47 30.73 -19.37 7.68
CA PHE A 47 30.28 -19.77 9.01
C PHE A 47 29.53 -18.64 9.71
N ARG A 48 29.88 -17.40 9.39
CA ARG A 48 29.27 -16.20 9.94
C ARG A 48 29.30 -15.08 8.92
N PHE A 49 28.15 -14.47 8.65
CA PHE A 49 28.04 -13.30 7.78
C PHE A 49 27.05 -12.29 8.33
N GLN A 50 27.20 -11.03 7.94
CA GLN A 50 26.21 -9.99 8.29
C GLN A 50 25.07 -10.02 7.28
N LEU A 51 23.84 -9.92 7.77
CA LEU A 51 22.69 -9.78 6.88
C LEU A 51 22.69 -8.44 6.16
N THR A 52 22.20 -8.41 4.93
CA THR A 52 21.83 -7.15 4.27
C THR A 52 20.54 -6.60 4.88
N LYS A 53 20.24 -5.33 4.58
CA LYS A 53 19.00 -4.70 5.03
C LYS A 53 17.78 -5.45 4.47
N ASP A 54 17.81 -5.79 3.19
CA ASP A 54 16.72 -6.49 2.52
C ASP A 54 16.52 -7.91 3.08
N GLU A 55 17.60 -8.64 3.35
CA GLU A 55 17.54 -9.97 3.99
C GLU A 55 16.92 -9.89 5.38
N TYR A 56 17.30 -8.88 6.17
CA TYR A 56 16.77 -8.70 7.51
C TYR A 56 15.30 -8.25 7.50
N ASP A 57 14.93 -7.32 6.62
CA ASP A 57 13.55 -6.86 6.49
C ASP A 57 12.64 -8.00 6.00
N TYR A 58 13.12 -8.87 5.11
CA TYR A 58 12.42 -10.08 4.69
C TYR A 58 12.18 -11.04 5.87
N LEU A 59 13.22 -11.38 6.64
CA LEU A 59 13.08 -12.23 7.83
C LEU A 59 12.10 -11.64 8.86
N ARG A 60 12.20 -10.34 9.10
CA ARG A 60 11.33 -9.64 10.05
C ARG A 60 9.87 -9.65 9.59
N SER A 61 9.62 -9.42 8.30
CA SER A 61 8.26 -9.46 7.75
C SER A 61 7.66 -10.86 7.87
N HIS A 62 8.45 -11.92 7.66
CA HIS A 62 8.02 -13.30 7.84
C HIS A 62 7.71 -13.68 9.30
N LEU A 63 8.50 -13.16 10.25
CA LEU A 63 8.26 -13.35 11.69
C LEU A 63 7.00 -12.60 12.18
N VAL A 64 6.79 -11.38 11.68
CA VAL A 64 5.62 -10.56 11.99
C VAL A 64 4.37 -11.15 11.36
N THR A 65 4.43 -11.63 10.11
CA THR A 65 3.29 -12.33 9.49
C THR A 65 2.98 -13.60 10.27
N SER A 66 3.96 -14.43 10.63
CA SER A 66 3.73 -15.68 11.38
C SER A 66 3.10 -15.49 12.77
N SER A 67 3.28 -14.32 13.40
CA SER A 67 2.64 -13.95 14.68
C SER A 67 1.30 -13.21 14.50
N SER A 68 0.98 -12.76 13.28
CA SER A 68 -0.24 -12.02 12.94
C SER A 68 -1.16 -12.75 11.97
N VAL A 69 -0.88 -14.01 11.60
CA VAL A 69 -1.80 -14.83 10.81
C VAL A 69 -2.91 -15.40 11.70
N ASP A 70 -3.77 -14.49 12.16
CA ASP A 70 -5.21 -14.66 11.95
C ASP A 70 -5.52 -13.99 10.60
N LEU A 71 -5.58 -14.81 9.54
CA LEU A 71 -6.34 -14.63 8.30
C LEU A 71 -6.46 -13.21 7.65
N ARG A 72 -5.39 -12.41 7.49
CA ARG A 72 -5.43 -11.29 6.51
C ARG A 72 -4.18 -11.12 5.64
N SER A 73 -4.39 -11.47 4.37
CA SER A 73 -3.77 -10.94 3.14
C SER A 73 -2.29 -11.20 2.86
N GLN A 74 -2.05 -12.19 1.99
CA GLN A 74 -0.93 -12.27 1.06
C GLN A 74 -1.05 -11.17 -0.01
N ILE A 75 -0.53 -9.96 0.21
CA ILE A 75 -0.23 -9.03 -0.90
C ILE A 75 0.97 -8.17 -0.53
N VAL A 76 2.21 -8.65 -0.72
CA VAL A 76 3.34 -7.78 -1.06
C VAL A 76 4.38 -8.59 -1.83
N THR A 77 4.25 -8.68 -3.15
CA THR A 77 5.41 -8.73 -4.07
C THR A 77 4.96 -8.54 -5.50
N LEU A 78 5.41 -7.44 -6.13
CA LEU A 78 6.13 -7.41 -7.41
C LEU A 78 6.24 -5.94 -7.87
N LYS A 79 7.40 -5.34 -7.64
CA LYS A 79 7.89 -4.19 -8.42
C LYS A 79 8.79 -4.76 -9.52
N ASN A 80 8.40 -4.52 -10.77
CA ASN A 80 9.21 -4.38 -11.99
C ASN A 80 8.20 -3.78 -13.00
N GLY A 81 8.28 -2.53 -13.44
CA GLY A 81 9.39 -1.93 -14.15
C GLY A 81 8.95 -1.68 -15.60
N VAL A 82 8.13 -0.65 -15.82
CA VAL A 82 8.01 0.02 -17.12
C VAL A 82 8.45 1.46 -16.88
N VAL A 83 9.57 1.81 -17.48
CA VAL A 83 10.14 3.15 -17.50
C VAL A 83 9.53 3.85 -18.70
N ASP A 84 8.93 5.03 -18.48
CA ASP A 84 8.97 6.11 -19.46
C ASP A 84 8.74 7.46 -18.75
N GLY A 85 9.68 8.38 -18.97
CA GLY A 85 9.43 9.82 -19.09
C GLY A 85 9.11 10.65 -17.85
N ASP A 86 10.15 11.32 -17.34
CA ASP A 86 10.16 12.66 -16.74
C ASP A 86 9.67 12.91 -15.28
N ASN A 87 10.70 13.15 -14.45
CA ASN A 87 10.78 13.94 -13.21
C ASN A 87 10.54 13.21 -11.85
N PRO A 88 11.56 13.10 -10.96
CA PRO A 88 11.52 12.22 -9.80
C PRO A 88 11.33 13.00 -8.49
N GLU A 89 10.11 13.44 -8.16
CA GLU A 89 9.83 13.90 -6.80
C GLU A 89 8.44 13.44 -6.34
N ASN A 90 8.43 12.72 -5.23
CA ASN A 90 7.28 12.20 -4.47
C ASN A 90 6.41 11.14 -5.16
N ILE A 91 6.53 9.89 -4.69
CA ILE A 91 5.46 9.05 -4.11
C ILE A 91 6.13 7.76 -3.61
N THR A 92 6.48 7.74 -2.33
CA THR A 92 6.67 6.50 -1.55
C THR A 92 6.00 6.66 -0.18
N GLU A 93 4.75 7.08 -0.21
CA GLU A 93 3.78 7.04 0.89
C GLU A 93 2.47 6.64 0.16
N ASP A 94 1.77 5.54 0.39
CA ASP A 94 1.54 4.77 1.58
C ASP A 94 1.12 3.35 1.18
N ILE A 95 1.85 2.33 1.63
CA ILE A 95 1.25 1.13 2.24
C ILE A 95 2.21 0.71 3.36
N ARG A 96 2.36 1.58 4.37
CA ARG A 96 2.84 1.13 5.68
C ARG A 96 1.66 0.42 6.33
N THR A 97 1.76 -0.89 6.46
CA THR A 97 0.91 -1.68 7.34
C THR A 97 0.82 -1.01 8.70
N GLN A 98 -0.36 -0.46 9.02
CA GLN A 98 -0.70 0.11 10.31
C GLN A 98 -0.84 -0.99 11.37
N ASN A 99 0.30 -1.55 11.78
CA ASN A 99 0.46 -2.23 13.07
C ASN A 99 1.79 -1.78 13.69
N VAL A 100 2.02 -0.46 13.67
CA VAL A 100 3.04 0.20 14.49
C VAL A 100 2.30 1.06 15.50
N THR A 101 1.66 0.42 16.47
CA THR A 101 1.39 1.09 17.74
C THR A 101 2.73 1.27 18.44
N LEU A 102 3.21 2.51 18.34
CA LEU A 102 4.29 3.08 19.09
C LEU A 102 3.91 3.00 20.57
N GLU A 103 4.49 2.07 21.32
CA GLU A 103 4.61 2.25 22.76
C GLU A 103 5.97 2.91 23.04
N ASP A 104 5.87 4.08 23.66
CA ASP A 104 6.97 4.90 24.13
C ASP A 104 7.87 4.11 25.08
N ASN A 105 9.05 3.69 24.60
CA ASN A 105 10.25 3.59 25.42
C ASN A 105 11.53 3.54 24.56
N ARG A 106 12.50 4.37 24.98
CA ARG A 106 13.77 4.72 24.32
C ARG A 106 14.57 3.48 23.84
N GLY A 107 15.02 3.49 22.58
CA GLY A 107 16.17 2.67 22.13
C GLY A 107 16.03 1.77 20.88
N LYS A 108 15.05 1.96 19.98
CA LYS A 108 14.73 0.97 18.91
C LYS A 108 15.18 1.26 17.47
N HIS A 109 16.27 1.99 17.25
CA HIS A 109 17.04 1.81 16.00
C HIS A 109 18.22 0.88 16.30
N ARG A 110 18.14 -0.40 15.88
CA ARG A 110 19.32 -1.27 15.88
C ARG A 110 20.36 -0.58 14.99
N LYS A 111 21.43 -0.08 15.61
CA LYS A 111 22.51 0.67 14.93
C LYS A 111 23.29 -0.21 13.94
N TYR A 112 23.17 -1.53 14.05
CA TYR A 112 23.89 -2.51 13.25
C TYR A 112 22.97 -3.68 12.87
N LEU A 113 23.08 -4.16 11.62
CA LEU A 113 22.40 -5.36 11.13
C LEU A 113 22.94 -6.60 11.85
N PRO A 114 22.09 -7.59 12.16
CA PRO A 114 22.51 -8.78 12.90
C PRO A 114 23.48 -9.65 12.11
N TYR A 115 24.28 -10.41 12.83
CA TYR A 115 25.07 -11.50 12.26
C TYR A 115 24.25 -12.79 12.23
N ALA A 116 24.37 -13.52 11.12
CA ALA A 116 23.83 -14.86 10.96
C ALA A 116 24.96 -15.90 11.09
N PHE A 117 24.66 -17.00 11.78
CA PHE A 117 25.59 -18.09 12.04
C PHE A 117 25.01 -19.39 11.47
N THR A 118 25.78 -20.06 10.62
CA THR A 118 25.42 -21.40 10.14
C THR A 118 25.65 -22.44 11.22
N GLU A 119 25.21 -23.68 11.00
CA GLU A 119 25.49 -24.82 11.90
C GLU A 119 26.98 -24.91 12.29
N HIS A 120 27.88 -24.73 11.32
CA HIS A 120 29.32 -24.74 11.57
C HIS A 120 29.78 -23.52 12.38
N GLY A 121 29.18 -22.35 12.15
CA GLY A 121 29.39 -21.17 12.98
C GLY A 121 28.95 -21.41 14.43
N VAL A 122 27.81 -22.06 14.63
CA VAL A 122 27.35 -22.42 15.98
C VAL A 122 28.25 -23.47 16.62
N ALA A 123 28.71 -24.46 15.87
CA ALA A 123 29.68 -25.44 16.35
C ALA A 123 30.97 -24.76 16.84
N MET A 124 31.43 -23.70 16.19
CA MET A 124 32.60 -22.93 16.62
C MET A 124 32.36 -22.15 17.93
N LEU A 125 31.12 -21.74 18.21
CA LEU A 125 30.77 -21.05 19.47
C LEU A 125 30.95 -21.93 20.70
N THR A 126 30.75 -23.25 20.57
CA THR A 126 30.91 -24.22 21.68
C THR A 126 32.29 -24.17 22.32
N GLY A 127 33.33 -23.88 21.52
CA GLY A 127 34.70 -23.76 21.98
C GLY A 127 35.05 -22.42 22.61
N ILE A 128 34.18 -21.40 22.47
CA ILE A 128 34.41 -20.00 22.84
C ILE A 128 33.58 -19.61 24.07
N ILE A 129 32.29 -19.97 24.08
CA ILE A 129 31.36 -19.67 25.17
C ILE A 129 31.18 -20.95 25.99
N ARG A 130 31.83 -20.98 27.17
CA ARG A 130 31.95 -22.18 28.01
C ARG A 130 31.19 -22.05 29.33
N SER A 131 29.87 -21.96 29.24
CA SER A 131 28.98 -22.14 30.40
C SER A 131 28.21 -23.45 30.25
N ASP A 132 27.79 -24.05 31.36
CA ASP A 132 27.02 -25.31 31.34
C ASP A 132 25.75 -25.17 30.50
N ILE A 133 25.09 -24.02 30.60
CA ILE A 133 23.91 -23.64 29.81
C ILE A 133 24.27 -23.52 28.33
N ALA A 134 25.38 -22.86 27.97
CA ALA A 134 25.77 -22.72 26.57
C ALA A 134 26.16 -24.07 25.94
N ILE A 135 26.76 -24.99 26.72
CA ILE A 135 27.07 -26.35 26.28
C ILE A 135 25.78 -27.12 25.99
N GLU A 136 24.84 -27.13 26.94
CA GLU A 136 23.53 -27.79 26.76
C GLU A 136 22.77 -27.24 25.54
N MET A 137 22.70 -25.91 25.42
CA MET A 137 22.02 -25.27 24.31
C MET A 137 22.70 -25.53 22.98
N SER A 138 24.04 -25.58 22.95
CA SER A 138 24.78 -25.95 21.74
C SER A 138 24.43 -27.37 21.27
N ILE A 139 24.31 -28.33 22.20
CA ILE A 139 23.89 -29.70 21.85
C ILE A 139 22.48 -29.70 21.26
N LYS A 140 21.54 -28.96 21.88
CA LYS A 140 20.17 -28.82 21.37
C LYS A 140 20.12 -28.17 19.99
N ILE A 141 20.91 -27.12 19.77
CA ILE A 141 21.01 -26.45 18.46
C ILE A 141 21.54 -27.40 17.40
N MET A 142 22.64 -28.10 17.65
CA MET A 142 23.19 -29.06 16.69
C MET A 142 22.20 -30.19 16.39
N THR A 143 21.46 -30.67 17.40
CA THR A 143 20.42 -31.68 17.22
C THR A 143 19.30 -31.17 16.30
N ALA A 144 18.82 -29.94 16.53
CA ALA A 144 17.81 -29.29 15.70
C ALA A 144 18.24 -29.15 14.23
N PHE A 145 19.48 -28.71 13.97
CA PHE A 145 20.02 -28.61 12.61
C PHE A 145 20.08 -29.98 11.90
N VAL A 146 20.47 -31.03 12.62
CA VAL A 146 20.51 -32.40 12.07
C VAL A 146 19.10 -32.92 11.78
N GLU A 147 18.14 -32.69 12.67
CA GLU A 147 16.74 -33.07 12.49
C GLU A 147 16.12 -32.35 11.29
N MET A 148 16.34 -31.04 11.14
CA MET A 148 15.90 -30.28 9.98
C MET A 148 16.45 -30.85 8.67
N ARG A 149 17.75 -31.19 8.63
CA ARG A 149 18.37 -31.78 7.44
C ARG A 149 17.73 -33.12 7.07
N LYS A 150 17.46 -33.97 8.07
CA LYS A 150 16.76 -35.24 7.87
C LYS A 150 15.33 -35.01 7.38
N PHE A 151 14.61 -34.07 7.97
CA PHE A 151 13.24 -33.73 7.58
C PHE A 151 13.16 -33.26 6.13
N ILE A 152 14.04 -32.35 5.71
CA ILE A 152 14.09 -31.85 4.34
C ILE A 152 14.44 -32.98 3.36
N SER A 153 15.42 -33.81 3.73
CA SER A 153 15.83 -34.94 2.87
C SER A 153 14.73 -36.00 2.72
N LEU A 154 13.96 -36.29 3.77
CA LEU A 154 12.87 -37.27 3.73
C LEU A 154 11.66 -36.74 2.97
N ASN A 155 11.37 -35.44 3.10
CA ASN A 155 10.18 -34.82 2.51
C ASN A 155 10.44 -34.07 1.20
N ALA A 156 11.62 -34.20 0.58
CA ALA A 156 11.99 -33.49 -0.64
C ALA A 156 10.96 -33.62 -1.78
N LEU A 157 10.35 -34.81 -1.94
CA LEU A 157 9.30 -35.04 -2.93
C LEU A 157 8.01 -34.25 -2.63
N LEU A 158 7.64 -34.11 -1.35
CA LEU A 158 6.48 -33.33 -0.93
C LEU A 158 6.74 -31.82 -1.10
N ILE A 159 7.96 -31.36 -0.78
CA ILE A 159 8.37 -29.96 -0.98
C ILE A 159 8.24 -29.57 -2.46
N ASN A 160 8.80 -30.38 -3.37
CA ASN A 160 8.67 -30.13 -4.82
C ASN A 160 7.21 -30.10 -5.30
N ARG A 161 6.35 -30.92 -4.70
CA ARG A 161 4.91 -30.94 -5.02
C ARG A 161 4.20 -29.69 -4.51
N ILE A 162 4.58 -29.19 -3.33
CA ILE A 162 4.05 -27.94 -2.76
C ILE A 162 4.45 -26.75 -3.64
N ASP A 163 5.73 -26.63 -4.02
CA ASP A 163 6.21 -25.56 -4.91
C ASP A 163 5.43 -25.53 -6.24
N SER A 164 5.13 -26.71 -6.78
CA SER A 164 4.33 -26.85 -8.01
C SER A 164 2.88 -26.40 -7.83
N ILE A 165 2.28 -26.66 -6.66
CA ILE A 165 0.92 -26.24 -6.33
C ILE A 165 0.87 -24.73 -6.10
N GLU A 166 1.83 -24.16 -5.38
CA GLU A 166 1.95 -22.72 -5.17
C GLU A 166 2.11 -21.97 -6.48
N THR A 167 3.00 -22.46 -7.36
CA THR A 167 3.17 -21.90 -8.71
C THR A 167 1.86 -21.94 -9.49
N ARG A 168 1.14 -23.08 -9.46
CA ARG A 168 -0.16 -23.20 -10.14
C ARG A 168 -1.21 -22.28 -9.53
N HIS A 169 -1.22 -22.11 -8.21
CA HIS A 169 -2.14 -21.22 -7.52
C HIS A 169 -1.90 -19.76 -7.94
N LEU A 170 -0.64 -19.34 -8.01
CA LEU A 170 -0.25 -18.00 -8.45
C LEU A 170 -0.66 -17.75 -9.91
N ILE A 171 -0.41 -18.72 -10.81
CA ILE A 171 -0.86 -18.64 -12.21
C ILE A 171 -2.38 -18.51 -12.28
N PHE A 172 -3.12 -19.33 -11.54
CA PHE A 172 -4.58 -19.31 -11.52
C PHE A 172 -5.14 -17.97 -10.99
N GLN A 173 -4.54 -17.40 -9.94
CA GLN A 173 -4.93 -16.09 -9.43
C GLN A 173 -4.70 -14.99 -10.48
N ASN A 174 -3.55 -15.00 -11.16
CA ASN A 174 -3.25 -14.04 -12.22
C ASN A 174 -4.22 -14.16 -13.39
N GLU A 175 -4.49 -15.38 -13.86
CA GLU A 175 -5.48 -15.63 -14.92
C GLU A 175 -6.89 -15.17 -14.52
N SER A 176 -7.27 -15.34 -13.26
CA SER A 176 -8.57 -14.90 -12.76
C SER A 176 -8.67 -13.37 -12.74
N ASN A 177 -7.61 -12.67 -12.34
CA ASN A 177 -7.54 -11.21 -12.37
C ASN A 177 -7.59 -10.67 -13.80
N GLU A 178 -6.88 -11.30 -14.74
CA GLU A 178 -6.94 -10.94 -16.17
C GLU A 178 -8.35 -11.14 -16.73
N LYS A 179 -8.99 -12.29 -16.47
CA LYS A 179 -10.37 -12.53 -16.88
C LYS A 179 -11.34 -11.54 -16.24
N PHE A 180 -11.16 -11.20 -14.96
CA PHE A 180 -11.95 -10.18 -14.29
C PHE A 180 -11.78 -8.82 -14.97
N ASN A 181 -10.55 -8.37 -15.23
CA ASN A 181 -10.28 -7.12 -15.92
C ASN A 181 -10.89 -7.09 -17.33
N GLN A 182 -10.81 -8.20 -18.07
CA GLN A 182 -11.44 -8.33 -19.37
C GLN A 182 -12.97 -8.24 -19.28
N LEU A 183 -13.58 -8.93 -18.31
CA LEU A 183 -15.03 -8.91 -18.08
C LEU A 183 -15.50 -7.53 -17.60
N PHE A 184 -14.74 -6.87 -16.72
CA PHE A 184 -14.98 -5.51 -16.26
C PHE A 184 -14.88 -4.50 -17.40
N ASN A 185 -13.87 -4.62 -18.26
CA ASN A 185 -13.71 -3.79 -19.45
C ASN A 185 -14.80 -4.07 -20.49
N ALA A 186 -15.25 -5.31 -20.64
CA ALA A 186 -16.36 -5.68 -21.52
C ALA A 186 -17.69 -5.10 -21.00
N LEU A 187 -17.96 -5.18 -19.69
CA LEU A 187 -19.11 -4.54 -19.05
C LEU A 187 -19.09 -3.01 -19.20
N GLN A 188 -17.90 -2.38 -19.13
CA GLN A 188 -17.76 -0.96 -19.43
C GLN A 188 -17.97 -0.63 -20.92
N LYS A 189 -17.57 -1.51 -21.84
CA LYS A 189 -17.75 -1.32 -23.29
C LYS A 189 -19.18 -1.58 -23.78
N GLU A 190 -19.90 -2.50 -23.15
CA GLU A 190 -21.31 -2.78 -23.46
C GLU A 190 -22.27 -1.82 -22.75
N GLY A 191 -21.78 -1.08 -21.75
CA GLY A 191 -22.44 0.11 -21.23
C GLY A 191 -22.36 1.23 -22.25
N LYS A 192 -23.51 1.59 -22.84
CA LYS A 192 -23.80 3.00 -23.15
C LYS A 192 -23.18 3.84 -22.03
N THR A 193 -22.56 4.99 -22.33
CA THR A 193 -22.38 6.03 -21.31
C THR A 193 -23.74 6.16 -20.64
N ASN A 194 -23.87 5.66 -19.41
CA ASN A 194 -25.17 5.54 -18.78
C ASN A 194 -25.65 6.97 -18.60
N LYS A 195 -26.51 7.42 -19.53
CA LYS A 195 -27.03 8.78 -19.54
C LYS A 195 -27.72 9.07 -18.22
N GLU A 196 -28.18 8.05 -17.52
CA GLU A 196 -28.78 8.12 -16.21
C GLU A 196 -28.28 6.96 -15.36
N ASN A 197 -28.01 7.21 -14.08
CA ASN A 197 -27.74 6.16 -13.11
C ASN A 197 -28.15 6.61 -11.71
N ILE A 198 -28.24 5.64 -10.79
CA ILE A 198 -28.54 5.86 -9.39
C ILE A 198 -27.40 5.28 -8.56
N PHE A 199 -26.89 6.08 -7.63
CA PHE A 199 -26.03 5.60 -6.55
C PHE A 199 -26.87 5.34 -5.32
N PHE A 200 -26.66 4.19 -4.69
CA PHE A 200 -27.35 3.76 -3.47
C PHE A 200 -26.60 4.20 -2.21
N ASP A 201 -27.28 4.09 -1.07
CA ASP A 201 -26.74 4.44 0.24
C ASP A 201 -25.43 3.69 0.52
N GLY A 202 -24.39 4.43 0.91
CA GLY A 202 -23.08 3.88 1.27
C GLY A 202 -22.08 3.75 0.12
N GLN A 203 -22.48 3.99 -1.13
CA GLN A 203 -21.59 3.99 -2.31
C GLN A 203 -20.74 5.26 -2.42
N ILE A 204 -20.04 5.61 -1.33
CA ILE A 204 -19.31 6.88 -1.19
C ILE A 204 -18.14 6.93 -2.18
N TYR A 205 -17.31 5.89 -2.22
CA TYR A 205 -16.13 5.86 -3.07
C TYR A 205 -16.48 5.73 -4.56
N ASP A 206 -17.48 4.91 -4.90
CA ASP A 206 -17.93 4.74 -6.28
C ASP A 206 -18.44 6.08 -6.86
N ALA A 207 -19.27 6.79 -6.08
CA ALA A 207 -19.78 8.11 -6.46
C ALA A 207 -18.66 9.16 -6.56
N TYR A 208 -17.68 9.11 -5.64
CA TYR A 208 -16.50 9.96 -5.69
C TYR A 208 -15.67 9.70 -6.97
N SER A 209 -15.32 8.44 -7.24
CA SER A 209 -14.52 8.04 -8.40
C SER A 209 -15.20 8.42 -9.71
N PHE A 210 -16.52 8.26 -9.79
CA PHE A 210 -17.30 8.69 -10.95
C PHE A 210 -17.13 10.20 -11.23
N ILE A 211 -17.26 11.06 -10.22
CA ILE A 211 -17.09 12.52 -10.39
C ILE A 211 -15.64 12.88 -10.73
N ILE A 212 -14.65 12.22 -10.12
CA ILE A 212 -13.24 12.43 -10.47
C ILE A 212 -12.99 12.10 -11.95
N ASN A 213 -13.50 10.96 -12.43
CA ASN A 213 -13.34 10.58 -13.84
C ASN A 213 -13.95 11.61 -14.80
N LEU A 214 -15.08 12.23 -14.43
CA LEU A 214 -15.67 13.33 -15.22
C LEU A 214 -14.79 14.59 -15.22
N ILE A 215 -14.23 14.96 -14.07
CA ILE A 215 -13.33 16.11 -13.93
C ILE A 215 -12.04 15.90 -14.72
N GLU A 216 -11.47 14.69 -14.70
CA GLU A 216 -10.24 14.34 -15.43
C GLU A 216 -10.44 14.33 -16.95
N LYS A 217 -11.66 14.00 -17.41
CA LYS A 217 -12.04 14.00 -18.83
C LYS A 217 -12.11 15.40 -19.44
N ALA A 218 -12.39 16.44 -18.64
CA ALA A 218 -12.54 17.81 -19.10
C ALA A 218 -11.25 18.35 -19.73
N LYS A 219 -11.38 19.06 -20.86
CA LYS A 219 -10.24 19.58 -21.63
C LYS A 219 -10.17 21.10 -21.66
N THR A 220 -11.31 21.78 -21.62
CA THR A 220 -11.40 23.25 -21.75
C THR A 220 -11.90 23.91 -20.49
N ASP A 221 -13.07 23.51 -20.01
CA ASP A 221 -13.73 24.18 -18.89
C ASP A 221 -14.72 23.30 -18.13
N ILE A 222 -14.84 23.62 -16.85
CA ILE A 222 -15.78 23.01 -15.92
C ILE A 222 -16.60 24.12 -15.28
N VAL A 223 -17.92 24.04 -15.36
CA VAL A 223 -18.82 24.90 -14.57
C VAL A 223 -19.57 24.04 -13.57
N LEU A 224 -19.36 24.29 -12.29
CA LEU A 224 -20.00 23.56 -11.21
C LEU A 224 -20.96 24.48 -10.46
N ILE A 225 -22.23 24.10 -10.42
CA ILE A 225 -23.28 24.75 -9.68
C ILE A 225 -23.66 23.83 -8.51
N ASP A 226 -23.37 24.27 -7.29
CA ASP A 226 -23.78 23.57 -6.07
C ASP A 226 -23.90 24.56 -4.91
N ASN A 227 -25.03 24.52 -4.19
CA ASN A 227 -25.33 25.41 -3.09
C ASN A 227 -24.55 25.13 -1.80
N TYR A 228 -23.87 23.99 -1.69
CA TYR A 228 -23.24 23.54 -0.45
C TYR A 228 -21.77 23.14 -0.62
N LEU A 229 -21.01 23.94 -1.39
CA LEU A 229 -19.58 23.68 -1.60
C LEU A 229 -18.77 23.81 -0.30
N ASP A 230 -17.77 22.94 -0.17
CA ASP A 230 -16.74 23.01 0.87
C ASP A 230 -15.36 22.61 0.31
N LYS A 231 -14.36 22.49 1.18
CA LYS A 231 -12.98 22.16 0.80
C LYS A 231 -12.85 20.78 0.15
N SER A 232 -13.70 19.82 0.49
CA SER A 232 -13.64 18.48 -0.12
C SER A 232 -13.90 18.52 -1.62
N VAL A 233 -14.70 19.48 -2.08
CA VAL A 233 -14.94 19.67 -3.52
C VAL A 233 -13.74 20.30 -4.21
N LEU A 234 -12.97 21.15 -3.51
CA LEU A 234 -11.68 21.63 -4.05
C LEU A 234 -10.70 20.48 -4.20
N ASP A 235 -10.66 19.54 -3.25
CA ASP A 235 -9.80 18.36 -3.35
C ASP A 235 -10.16 17.51 -4.57
N MET A 236 -11.45 17.36 -4.89
CA MET A 236 -11.89 16.70 -6.14
C MET A 236 -11.41 17.46 -7.38
N LEU A 237 -11.60 18.79 -7.39
CA LEU A 237 -11.22 19.65 -8.52
C LEU A 237 -9.71 19.75 -8.71
N SER A 238 -8.89 19.38 -7.72
CA SER A 238 -7.44 19.31 -7.86
C SER A 238 -6.98 18.30 -8.93
N LYS A 239 -7.84 17.34 -9.30
CA LYS A 239 -7.59 16.33 -10.34
C LYS A 239 -7.85 16.82 -11.76
N LYS A 240 -8.33 18.05 -11.94
CA LYS A 240 -8.52 18.64 -13.27
C LYS A 240 -7.19 18.71 -14.04
N GLN A 241 -7.26 18.72 -15.36
CA GLN A 241 -6.10 19.03 -16.19
C GLN A 241 -5.62 20.49 -15.95
N ILE A 242 -4.31 20.72 -16.10
CA ILE A 242 -3.67 22.01 -15.75
C ILE A 242 -4.32 23.18 -16.48
N ASN A 243 -4.67 23.02 -17.77
CA ASN A 243 -5.21 24.10 -18.60
C ASN A 243 -6.73 24.30 -18.47
N VAL A 244 -7.43 23.45 -17.72
CA VAL A 244 -8.89 23.51 -17.59
C VAL A 244 -9.29 24.66 -16.67
N LYS A 245 -10.20 25.51 -17.14
CA LYS A 245 -10.78 26.60 -16.36
C LYS A 245 -11.97 26.11 -15.55
N VAL A 246 -12.00 26.38 -14.26
CA VAL A 246 -13.13 26.01 -13.38
C VAL A 246 -13.90 27.27 -12.98
N ARG A 247 -15.22 27.24 -13.12
CA ARG A 247 -16.12 28.25 -12.53
C ARG A 247 -17.04 27.57 -11.53
N LEU A 248 -16.95 28.00 -10.27
CA LEU A 248 -17.84 27.57 -9.19
C LEU A 248 -18.95 28.59 -9.01
N ILE A 249 -20.18 28.12 -8.95
CA ILE A 249 -21.36 28.93 -8.64
C ILE A 249 -22.02 28.31 -7.42
N THR A 250 -22.11 29.09 -6.34
CA THR A 250 -22.64 28.59 -5.06
C THR A 250 -23.47 29.65 -4.34
N ASN A 251 -24.14 29.25 -3.27
CA ASN A 251 -24.91 30.18 -2.45
C ASN A 251 -23.97 31.12 -1.67
N SER A 252 -24.41 32.36 -1.40
CA SER A 252 -23.69 33.33 -0.57
C SER A 252 -23.32 32.82 0.84
N LYS A 253 -24.01 31.79 1.34
CA LYS A 253 -23.81 31.14 2.65
C LYS A 253 -22.84 29.96 2.64
N THR A 254 -22.07 29.77 1.56
CA THR A 254 -21.09 28.68 1.44
C THR A 254 -20.03 28.71 2.55
N LYS A 255 -19.48 27.54 2.88
CA LYS A 255 -18.34 27.41 3.81
C LYS A 255 -17.00 27.73 3.14
N LEU A 256 -17.00 27.92 1.82
CA LEU A 256 -15.81 28.17 1.03
C LEU A 256 -15.39 29.64 1.11
N LEU A 257 -14.16 29.91 1.55
CA LEU A 257 -13.65 31.28 1.66
C LEU A 257 -12.90 31.69 0.39
N LYS A 258 -12.89 33.00 0.08
CA LYS A 258 -12.08 33.55 -1.02
C LYS A 258 -10.59 33.21 -0.89
N THR A 259 -10.10 33.11 0.34
CA THR A 259 -8.72 32.70 0.63
C THR A 259 -8.42 31.26 0.23
N ASP A 260 -9.40 30.36 0.32
CA ASP A 260 -9.22 28.96 -0.09
C ASP A 260 -9.05 28.87 -1.60
N ILE A 261 -9.83 29.66 -2.36
CA ILE A 261 -9.71 29.77 -3.83
C ILE A 261 -8.35 30.34 -4.24
N GLN A 262 -7.87 31.38 -3.52
CA GLN A 262 -6.56 31.95 -3.78
C GLN A 262 -5.44 30.93 -3.57
N LYS A 263 -5.49 30.16 -2.48
CA LYS A 263 -4.52 29.09 -2.21
C LYS A 263 -4.59 27.98 -3.28
N PHE A 264 -5.80 27.53 -3.61
CA PHE A 264 -5.98 26.51 -4.65
C PHE A 264 -5.37 26.95 -5.99
N ASN A 265 -5.62 28.20 -6.41
CA ASN A 265 -5.11 28.74 -7.66
C ASN A 265 -3.58 28.92 -7.71
N GLN A 266 -2.88 28.92 -6.57
CA GLN A 266 -1.41 28.95 -6.57
C GLN A 266 -0.82 27.65 -7.12
N GLN A 267 -1.52 26.54 -6.95
CA GLN A 267 -1.07 25.21 -7.40
C GLN A 267 -1.88 24.68 -8.61
N TYR A 268 -3.18 24.99 -8.67
CA TYR A 268 -4.11 24.48 -9.67
C TYR A 268 -4.91 25.60 -10.37
N PRO A 269 -4.25 26.55 -11.06
CA PRO A 269 -4.94 27.59 -11.83
C PRO A 269 -5.78 26.98 -12.98
N ARG A 270 -6.89 27.56 -13.45
CA ARG A 270 -7.59 28.78 -13.01
C ARG A 270 -9.00 28.42 -12.52
N LEU A 271 -9.32 28.76 -11.28
CA LEU A 271 -10.61 28.57 -10.64
C LEU A 271 -11.21 29.92 -10.21
N SER A 272 -12.46 30.20 -10.60
CA SER A 272 -13.24 31.36 -10.14
C SER A 272 -14.44 30.93 -9.30
N LEU A 273 -14.87 31.80 -8.37
CA LEU A 273 -16.00 31.58 -7.48
C LEU A 273 -16.99 32.73 -7.59
N ASP A 274 -18.20 32.40 -8.04
CA ASP A 274 -19.33 33.30 -8.21
C ASP A 274 -20.47 32.89 -7.27
N TYR A 275 -21.31 33.85 -6.88
CA TYR A 275 -22.41 33.61 -5.95
C TYR A 275 -23.77 33.81 -6.62
N SER A 276 -24.68 32.86 -6.44
CA SER A 276 -26.05 32.95 -6.93
C SER A 276 -27.01 32.20 -6.02
N ASP A 277 -28.08 32.87 -5.61
CA ASP A 277 -29.17 32.27 -4.81
C ASP A 277 -30.36 31.82 -5.69
N LYS A 278 -30.23 31.96 -7.02
CA LYS A 278 -31.34 31.71 -7.96
C LYS A 278 -31.49 30.24 -8.38
N ILE A 279 -30.49 29.41 -8.10
CA ILE A 279 -30.41 28.04 -8.63
C ILE A 279 -30.44 27.08 -7.45
N HIS A 280 -31.44 26.22 -7.39
CA HIS A 280 -31.58 25.23 -6.31
C HIS A 280 -30.87 23.91 -6.64
N ASP A 281 -30.99 23.48 -7.89
CA ASP A 281 -30.45 22.22 -8.38
C ASP A 281 -28.96 22.31 -8.64
N ARG A 282 -28.33 21.14 -8.82
CA ARG A 282 -26.88 21.01 -8.92
C ARG A 282 -26.52 20.49 -10.28
N PHE A 283 -25.60 21.19 -10.90
CA PHE A 283 -25.20 20.93 -12.26
C PHE A 283 -23.69 20.92 -12.38
N LEU A 284 -23.17 20.00 -13.17
CA LEU A 284 -21.78 19.94 -13.58
C LEU A 284 -21.74 19.99 -15.10
N LEU A 285 -21.21 21.07 -15.65
CA LEU A 285 -21.02 21.25 -17.08
C LEU A 285 -19.56 20.99 -17.42
N ILE A 286 -19.32 20.13 -18.40
CA ILE A 286 -17.99 19.79 -18.93
C ILE A 286 -17.89 20.26 -20.38
N ASP A 287 -16.83 21.02 -20.68
CA ASP A 287 -16.44 21.48 -22.02
C ASP A 287 -17.60 22.08 -22.84
N GLN A 288 -18.53 22.78 -22.16
CA GLN A 288 -19.73 23.42 -22.73
C GLN A 288 -20.63 22.51 -23.57
N SER A 289 -20.51 21.20 -23.40
CA SER A 289 -21.15 20.20 -24.25
C SER A 289 -21.86 19.10 -23.49
N GLU A 290 -21.38 18.75 -22.30
CA GLU A 290 -21.98 17.71 -21.44
C GLU A 290 -22.48 18.34 -20.14
N LEU A 291 -23.80 18.39 -19.94
CA LEU A 291 -24.42 18.89 -18.71
C LEU A 291 -24.93 17.75 -17.84
N TYR A 292 -24.33 17.55 -16.68
CA TYR A 292 -24.77 16.56 -15.70
C TYR A 292 -25.65 17.23 -14.64
N HIS A 293 -26.86 16.72 -14.46
CA HIS A 293 -27.71 17.01 -13.31
C HIS A 293 -27.41 16.02 -12.19
N ILE A 294 -27.19 16.53 -10.97
CA ILE A 294 -26.77 15.73 -9.82
C ILE A 294 -27.76 15.94 -8.67
N GLY A 295 -28.41 14.85 -8.24
CA GLY A 295 -29.41 14.91 -7.16
C GLY A 295 -28.83 15.18 -5.76
N ALA A 296 -27.51 15.13 -5.59
CA ALA A 296 -26.82 15.34 -4.32
C ALA A 296 -25.71 16.40 -4.44
N SER A 297 -25.36 17.00 -3.30
CA SER A 297 -24.19 17.88 -3.22
C SER A 297 -22.92 17.08 -3.36
N LEU A 298 -21.92 17.64 -4.04
CA LEU A 298 -20.65 16.95 -4.27
C LEU A 298 -19.92 16.61 -2.96
N LYS A 299 -20.13 17.38 -1.88
CA LYS A 299 -19.57 17.06 -0.56
C LYS A 299 -20.21 15.85 0.15
N ASP A 300 -21.39 15.41 -0.32
CA ASP A 300 -22.20 14.36 0.32
C ASP A 300 -22.47 13.15 -0.60
N LEU A 301 -21.72 13.03 -1.70
CA LEU A 301 -21.88 11.95 -2.67
C LEU A 301 -21.85 10.57 -1.99
N GLY A 302 -22.83 9.73 -2.34
CA GLY A 302 -22.94 8.35 -1.89
C GLY A 302 -23.30 8.15 -0.41
N LYS A 303 -23.42 9.22 0.40
CA LYS A 303 -23.93 9.11 1.79
C LYS A 303 -25.41 8.72 1.83
N LYS A 304 -26.16 9.20 0.83
CA LYS A 304 -27.58 8.90 0.60
C LYS A 304 -27.80 8.63 -0.88
N MET A 305 -28.87 7.91 -1.18
CA MET A 305 -29.28 7.59 -2.53
C MET A 305 -29.49 8.87 -3.35
N PHE A 306 -28.89 8.92 -4.54
CA PHE A 306 -29.06 10.04 -5.47
C PHE A 306 -28.93 9.57 -6.92
N ALA A 307 -29.59 10.29 -7.81
CA ALA A 307 -29.50 10.05 -9.25
C ALA A 307 -28.54 11.06 -9.91
N PHE A 308 -27.91 10.63 -11.00
CA PHE A 308 -27.30 11.54 -11.96
C PHE A 308 -27.94 11.36 -13.34
N SER A 309 -27.97 12.42 -14.12
CA SER A 309 -28.47 12.41 -15.51
C SER A 309 -27.63 13.33 -16.39
N LEU A 310 -27.22 12.85 -17.56
CA LEU A 310 -26.49 13.56 -18.59
C LEU A 310 -27.49 14.13 -19.62
N MET A 311 -27.46 15.44 -19.76
CA MET A 311 -28.22 16.23 -20.72
C MET A 311 -27.26 16.73 -21.81
N GLU A 312 -27.50 16.31 -23.06
CA GLU A 312 -26.65 16.64 -24.23
C GLU A 312 -27.30 17.70 -25.14
N ASP A 313 -28.43 18.28 -24.73
CA ASP A 313 -29.14 19.28 -25.53
C ASP A 313 -28.37 20.61 -25.55
N LYS A 314 -27.75 20.90 -26.69
CA LYS A 314 -26.95 22.12 -26.92
C LYS A 314 -27.74 23.41 -26.72
N GLU A 315 -29.03 23.42 -27.06
CA GLU A 315 -29.86 24.62 -26.91
C GLU A 315 -30.12 24.90 -25.43
N LEU A 316 -30.42 23.86 -24.67
CA LEU A 316 -30.59 23.93 -23.22
C LEU A 316 -29.30 24.40 -22.52
N ILE A 317 -28.15 23.81 -22.89
CA ILE A 317 -26.84 24.20 -22.34
C ILE A 317 -26.54 25.68 -22.63
N THR A 318 -26.76 26.12 -23.86
CA THR A 318 -26.52 27.51 -24.27
C THR A 318 -27.44 28.47 -23.51
N ASN A 319 -28.71 28.11 -23.34
CA ASN A 319 -29.68 28.91 -22.60
C ASN A 319 -29.37 28.97 -21.10
N LEU A 320 -28.87 27.87 -20.51
CA LEU A 320 -28.40 27.84 -19.14
C LEU A 320 -27.20 28.77 -18.97
N LEU A 321 -26.16 28.62 -19.79
CA LEU A 321 -24.94 29.45 -19.74
C LEU A 321 -25.22 30.94 -19.88
N LYS A 322 -26.22 31.36 -20.67
CA LYS A 322 -26.62 32.78 -20.80
C LYS A 322 -27.28 33.35 -19.53
N ARG A 323 -27.79 32.50 -18.64
CA ARG A 323 -28.51 32.89 -17.42
C ARG A 323 -27.64 32.80 -16.15
N LEU A 324 -26.42 32.26 -16.27
CA LEU A 324 -25.40 32.18 -15.22
C LEU A 324 -24.54 33.45 -15.19
#